data_AF-A0A3M7FZ12-F1
#
_entry.id   AF-A0A3M7FZ12-F1
#
_cell.length_a   1.000
_cell.length_b   1.000
_cell.length_c   1.000
_cell.angle_alpha   90.00
_cell.angle_beta   90.00
_cell.angle_gamma   90.00
#
_symmetry.space_group_name_H-M   'P 1'
#
loop_
_entity.id
_entity.type
_entity.pdbx_description
1 polymer ?
#
loop_
_entity_poly.entity_id
_entity_poly.type
_entity_poly.pdbx_seq_one_letter_code
_entity_poly.pdbx_strand_id
1 'polypeptide(L)'
;MKRKKGEKGRRMSGPESLPFTPSTPWIRSLVTQPNTSIRVPSNRVSKLSTEDSLFADTLQTSRTFPECFIFHRGPALAASRSSSLDERDDAEEEQSRIQEVHFLVRVGDGLNGHPAILHGGIVAALVDEGMGVLQTVNHERAHAVSVQREERARGGRGEGGGGVSEGGGDALSSLPPLGSFTAELKIRYRRPVSTPGEVLCTARYVRREGRKEWIEAVIRQGEVEGDEEEDGVVTCAIGEGLFIEPKKKDVKL
;
A
#
# COMPACT_ATOMS: atom_id res chain seq x y z
N MET A 1 -10.99 -53.94 5.64
CA MET A 1 -10.54 -52.70 6.31
C MET A 1 -10.49 -51.55 5.30
N LYS A 2 -11.51 -50.68 5.28
CA LYS A 2 -11.51 -49.44 4.49
C LYS A 2 -11.53 -48.26 5.47
N ARG A 3 -10.48 -47.44 5.49
CA ARG A 3 -10.40 -46.22 6.32
C ARG A 3 -11.05 -45.06 5.56
N LYS A 4 -12.09 -44.46 6.15
CA LYS A 4 -12.71 -43.21 5.69
C LYS A 4 -11.69 -42.07 5.79
N LYS A 5 -11.51 -41.34 4.68
CA LYS A 5 -10.72 -40.12 4.59
C LYS A 5 -11.58 -38.99 5.20
N GLY A 6 -11.07 -38.33 6.24
CA GLY A 6 -11.71 -37.19 6.87
C GLY A 6 -11.63 -35.97 5.97
N GLU A 7 -12.80 -35.40 5.68
CA GLU A 7 -13.01 -34.15 4.96
C GLU A 7 -12.56 -32.98 5.86
N LYS A 8 -11.47 -32.30 5.48
CA LYS A 8 -11.05 -31.07 6.17
C LYS A 8 -11.98 -29.94 5.71
N GLY A 9 -12.91 -29.58 6.59
CA GLY A 9 -13.82 -28.46 6.42
C GLY A 9 -13.06 -27.16 6.11
N ARG A 10 -13.54 -26.49 5.07
CA ARG A 10 -13.16 -25.17 4.58
C ARG A 10 -13.36 -24.15 5.71
N ARG A 11 -12.29 -23.54 6.20
CA ARG A 11 -12.37 -22.42 7.15
C ARG A 11 -12.94 -21.21 6.41
N MET A 12 -14.12 -20.76 6.84
CA MET A 12 -14.65 -19.44 6.53
C MET A 12 -13.65 -18.39 7.02
N SER A 13 -13.29 -17.41 6.20
CA SER A 13 -12.36 -16.33 6.53
C SER A 13 -12.93 -15.49 7.68
N GLY A 14 -12.33 -15.61 8.87
CA GLY A 14 -12.57 -14.70 9.99
C GLY A 14 -11.99 -13.30 9.71
N PRO A 15 -12.16 -12.33 10.62
CA PRO A 15 -11.50 -11.03 10.49
C PRO A 15 -10.00 -11.25 10.33
N GLU A 16 -9.40 -10.67 9.29
CA GLU A 16 -7.96 -10.78 9.03
C GLU A 16 -7.20 -10.29 10.26
N SER A 17 -6.48 -11.20 10.92
CA SER A 17 -5.64 -10.86 12.06
C SER A 17 -4.52 -9.95 11.61
N LEU A 18 -4.24 -8.89 12.37
CA LEU A 18 -3.14 -7.97 12.08
C LEU A 18 -1.81 -8.73 11.97
N PRO A 19 -0.94 -8.39 11.00
CA PRO A 19 0.40 -8.98 10.92
C PRO A 19 1.19 -8.80 12.24
N PHE A 20 1.00 -7.65 12.91
CA PHE A 20 1.38 -7.47 14.31
C PHE A 20 0.50 -6.42 14.98
N THR A 21 0.43 -6.46 16.31
CA THR A 21 -0.29 -5.46 17.11
C THR A 21 0.55 -4.21 17.29
N PRO A 22 0.09 -3.01 16.83
CA PRO A 22 0.80 -1.77 17.08
C PRO A 22 0.91 -1.47 18.58
N SER A 23 2.10 -1.06 19.01
CA SER A 23 2.38 -0.64 20.38
C SER A 23 1.74 0.71 20.70
N THR A 24 1.71 1.63 19.72
CA THR A 24 1.21 2.99 19.93
C THR A 24 -0.32 3.09 19.87
N PRO A 25 -1.00 3.69 20.87
CA PRO A 25 -2.46 3.76 20.92
C PRO A 25 -3.14 4.41 19.71
N TRP A 26 -2.61 5.51 19.19
CA TRP A 26 -3.22 6.22 18.06
C TRP A 26 -3.16 5.39 16.76
N ILE A 27 -2.10 4.61 16.55
CA ILE A 27 -1.99 3.68 15.41
C ILE A 27 -3.03 2.56 15.54
N ARG A 28 -3.22 2.00 16.74
CA ARG A 28 -4.30 1.02 16.98
C ARG A 28 -5.67 1.61 16.67
N SER A 29 -5.93 2.84 17.08
CA SER A 29 -7.18 3.53 16.77
C SER A 29 -7.41 3.65 15.26
N LEU A 30 -6.38 3.99 14.46
CA LEU A 30 -6.49 4.03 13.00
C LEU A 30 -6.83 2.65 12.40
N VAL A 31 -6.13 1.60 12.84
CA VAL A 31 -6.29 0.25 12.30
C VAL A 31 -7.65 -0.38 12.63
N THR A 32 -8.26 0.01 13.76
CA THR A 32 -9.59 -0.49 14.19
C THR A 32 -10.78 0.21 13.54
N GLN A 33 -10.53 1.22 12.70
CA GLN A 33 -11.60 1.95 12.05
C GLN A 33 -12.42 1.06 11.10
N PRO A 34 -13.73 1.28 10.97
CA PRO A 34 -14.56 0.49 10.06
C PRO A 34 -14.14 0.69 8.61
N ASN A 35 -14.37 -0.33 7.79
CA ASN A 35 -14.00 -0.34 6.36
C ASN A 35 -12.49 -0.19 6.09
N THR A 36 -11.67 -0.66 7.03
CA THR A 36 -10.21 -0.68 6.89
C THR A 36 -9.77 -2.02 6.29
N SER A 37 -9.05 -1.98 5.18
CA SER A 37 -8.31 -3.12 4.63
C SER A 37 -6.91 -3.13 5.22
N ILE A 38 -6.41 -4.31 5.60
CA ILE A 38 -5.07 -4.50 6.15
C ILE A 38 -4.41 -5.65 5.40
N ARG A 39 -3.16 -5.46 4.95
CA ARG A 39 -2.38 -6.55 4.35
C ARG A 39 -0.87 -6.29 4.45
N VAL A 40 -0.07 -7.34 4.26
CA VAL A 40 1.36 -7.17 4.01
C VAL A 40 1.52 -6.61 2.59
N PRO A 41 2.31 -5.54 2.38
CA PRO A 41 2.50 -4.97 1.06
C PRO A 41 3.34 -5.89 0.17
N SER A 42 3.14 -5.78 -1.14
CA SER A 42 3.83 -6.59 -2.15
C SER A 42 5.34 -6.36 -2.22
N ASN A 43 5.82 -5.17 -1.85
CA ASN A 43 7.25 -4.84 -1.74
C ASN A 43 7.97 -5.58 -0.59
N ARG A 44 7.27 -6.48 0.11
CA ARG A 44 7.80 -7.41 1.13
C ARG A 44 7.81 -8.86 0.69
N VAL A 45 7.60 -9.09 -0.60
CA VAL A 45 7.64 -10.41 -1.21
C VAL A 45 8.74 -10.40 -2.26
N SER A 46 9.76 -11.24 -2.08
CA SER A 46 10.85 -11.38 -3.04
C SER A 46 10.31 -11.87 -4.39
N LYS A 47 10.74 -11.22 -5.47
CA LYS A 47 10.25 -11.51 -6.83
C LYS A 47 11.39 -11.98 -7.73
N LEU A 48 11.07 -12.84 -8.70
CA LEU A 48 12.04 -13.30 -9.70
C LEU A 48 12.58 -12.16 -10.57
N SER A 49 11.78 -11.11 -10.79
CA SER A 49 12.18 -9.89 -11.50
C SER A 49 13.17 -9.02 -10.71
N THR A 50 13.45 -9.36 -9.44
CA THR A 50 14.36 -8.64 -8.52
C THR A 50 13.93 -7.23 -8.12
N GLU A 51 12.78 -6.76 -8.59
CA GLU A 51 12.16 -5.54 -8.09
C GLU A 51 11.83 -5.67 -6.60
N ASP A 52 11.76 -4.53 -5.92
CA ASP A 52 11.53 -4.42 -4.47
C ASP A 52 12.58 -5.10 -3.58
N SER A 53 13.67 -5.64 -4.12
CA SER A 53 14.71 -6.37 -3.36
C SER A 53 15.36 -5.54 -2.24
N LEU A 54 15.32 -4.21 -2.31
CA LEU A 54 15.69 -3.35 -1.19
C LEU A 54 14.81 -3.62 0.04
N PHE A 55 13.48 -3.66 -0.12
CA PHE A 55 12.53 -3.83 0.98
C PHE A 55 12.20 -5.29 1.28
N ALA A 56 12.14 -6.15 0.26
CA ALA A 56 11.82 -7.57 0.39
C ALA A 56 12.98 -8.41 0.93
N ASP A 57 14.23 -8.04 0.60
CA ASP A 57 15.40 -8.84 0.94
C ASP A 57 16.37 -8.06 1.84
N THR A 58 16.86 -6.91 1.37
CA THR A 58 17.98 -6.20 1.99
C THR A 58 17.62 -5.62 3.35
N LEU A 59 16.46 -4.98 3.46
CA LEU A 59 15.97 -4.35 4.69
C LEU A 59 15.11 -5.31 5.52
N GLN A 60 14.90 -6.56 5.09
CA GLN A 60 14.11 -7.55 5.83
C GLN A 60 14.99 -8.39 6.77
N THR A 61 15.44 -7.78 7.86
CA THR A 61 16.21 -8.46 8.91
C THR A 61 15.64 -8.15 10.30
N SER A 62 16.04 -8.93 11.30
CA SER A 62 15.66 -8.68 12.70
C SER A 62 16.13 -7.34 13.26
N ARG A 63 17.14 -6.72 12.65
CA ARG A 63 17.72 -5.43 13.08
C ARG A 63 17.31 -4.24 12.22
N THR A 64 16.69 -4.45 11.07
CA THR A 64 16.33 -3.40 10.10
C THR A 64 14.81 -3.19 10.10
N PHE A 65 14.07 -3.70 9.11
CA PHE A 65 12.61 -3.71 9.06
C PHE A 65 12.10 -5.15 9.24
N PRO A 66 11.98 -5.67 10.47
CA PRO A 66 11.51 -7.04 10.70
C PRO A 66 10.06 -7.25 10.25
N GLU A 67 9.18 -6.30 10.55
CA GLU A 67 7.74 -6.43 10.34
C GLU A 67 7.16 -5.12 9.80
N CYS A 68 6.24 -5.24 8.86
CA CYS A 68 5.46 -4.11 8.37
C CYS A 68 4.14 -4.58 7.78
N PHE A 69 3.16 -3.68 7.74
CA PHE A 69 1.93 -3.90 7.00
C PHE A 69 1.37 -2.56 6.52
N ILE A 70 0.47 -2.64 5.55
CA ILE A 70 -0.26 -1.49 5.04
C ILE A 70 -1.72 -1.59 5.44
N PHE A 71 -2.35 -0.43 5.60
CA PHE A 71 -3.78 -0.34 5.78
C PHE A 71 -4.34 0.93 5.17
N HIS A 72 -5.57 0.86 4.70
CA HIS A 72 -6.29 1.99 4.14
C HIS A 72 -7.79 1.77 4.26
N ARG A 73 -8.55 2.85 4.19
CA ARG A 73 -10.00 2.75 4.04
C ARG A 73 -10.37 2.51 2.59
N GLY A 74 -11.48 1.81 2.37
CA GLY A 74 -12.12 1.81 1.05
C GLY A 74 -12.57 3.23 0.66
N PRO A 75 -12.75 3.53 -0.64
CA PRO A 75 -13.23 4.82 -1.06
C PRO A 75 -14.62 5.08 -0.45
N ALA A 76 -14.89 6.33 -0.10
CA ALA A 76 -16.20 6.72 0.41
C ALA A 76 -17.26 6.44 -0.67
N LEU A 77 -18.38 5.81 -0.31
CA LEU A 77 -19.50 5.61 -1.23
C LEU A 77 -20.05 7.00 -1.62
N ALA A 78 -19.70 7.48 -2.81
CA ALA A 78 -20.22 8.74 -3.31
C ALA A 78 -21.73 8.60 -3.59
N ALA A 79 -22.54 9.50 -3.04
CA ALA A 79 -23.95 9.61 -3.39
C ALA A 79 -24.05 9.95 -4.89
N SER A 80 -24.56 9.00 -5.69
CA SER A 80 -24.74 9.09 -7.14
C SER A 80 -25.21 10.47 -7.60
N ARG A 81 -24.34 11.22 -8.27
CA ARG A 81 -24.74 12.39 -9.06
C ARG A 81 -24.61 12.06 -10.54
N SER A 82 -25.71 12.27 -11.25
CA SER A 82 -25.84 12.04 -12.70
C SER A 82 -24.98 13.03 -13.48
N SER A 83 -23.86 12.57 -14.05
CA SER A 83 -23.11 13.29 -15.09
C SER A 83 -23.09 12.49 -16.41
N SER A 84 -22.62 13.13 -17.49
CA SER A 84 -22.65 12.66 -18.89
C SER A 84 -21.80 11.38 -19.13
N LEU A 85 -21.95 10.69 -20.28
CA LEU A 85 -21.30 9.38 -20.53
C LEU A 85 -19.76 9.43 -20.59
N ASP A 86 -19.17 10.51 -21.11
CA ASP A 86 -17.70 10.62 -21.27
C ASP A 86 -16.99 11.17 -20.03
N GLU A 87 -17.66 12.04 -19.23
CA GLU A 87 -17.15 12.49 -17.92
C GLU A 87 -17.34 11.43 -16.82
N ARG A 88 -18.08 10.35 -17.11
CA ARG A 88 -18.37 9.29 -16.14
C ARG A 88 -17.17 8.40 -15.86
N ASP A 89 -16.37 8.03 -16.87
CA ASP A 89 -15.26 7.09 -16.63
C ASP A 89 -14.12 7.73 -15.82
N ASP A 90 -13.70 8.96 -16.12
CA ASP A 90 -12.67 9.68 -15.33
C ASP A 90 -13.15 9.99 -13.90
N ALA A 91 -14.41 10.41 -13.74
CA ALA A 91 -14.99 10.71 -12.43
C ALA A 91 -15.22 9.45 -11.59
N GLU A 92 -15.62 8.34 -12.20
CA GLU A 92 -15.74 7.03 -11.54
C GLU A 92 -14.37 6.48 -11.13
N GLU A 93 -13.33 6.65 -11.98
CA GLU A 93 -11.97 6.24 -11.64
C GLU A 93 -11.47 7.05 -10.42
N GLU A 94 -11.66 8.37 -10.42
CA GLU A 94 -11.29 9.25 -9.31
C GLU A 94 -12.05 8.93 -8.02
N GLN A 95 -13.35 8.64 -8.11
CA GLN A 95 -14.17 8.24 -6.95
C GLN A 95 -13.89 6.83 -6.46
N SER A 96 -13.33 5.96 -7.31
CA SER A 96 -12.89 4.63 -6.92
C SER A 96 -11.50 4.62 -6.29
N ARG A 97 -10.70 5.67 -6.47
CA ARG A 97 -9.31 5.73 -6.02
C ARG A 97 -9.19 5.77 -4.50
N ILE A 98 -8.26 4.98 -3.97
CA ILE A 98 -7.79 5.10 -2.60
C ILE A 98 -6.98 6.38 -2.49
N GLN A 99 -7.46 7.31 -1.67
CA GLN A 99 -6.87 8.64 -1.51
C GLN A 99 -5.73 8.64 -0.49
N GLU A 100 -5.72 7.69 0.44
CA GLU A 100 -4.74 7.61 1.52
C GLU A 100 -4.40 6.15 1.84
N VAL A 101 -3.11 5.86 2.03
CA VAL A 101 -2.63 4.60 2.59
C VAL A 101 -1.67 4.87 3.73
N HIS A 102 -1.68 3.97 4.70
CA HIS A 102 -0.75 3.96 5.81
C HIS A 102 0.17 2.74 5.67
N PHE A 103 1.47 2.99 5.70
CA PHE A 103 2.51 1.98 5.73
C PHE A 103 3.19 2.01 7.10
N LEU A 104 2.88 1.01 7.92
CA LEU A 104 3.43 0.87 9.27
C LEU A 104 4.61 -0.08 9.24
N VAL A 105 5.76 0.38 9.76
CA VAL A 105 7.01 -0.39 9.79
C VAL A 105 7.55 -0.42 11.21
N ARG A 106 7.92 -1.61 11.69
CA ARG A 106 8.80 -1.73 12.87
C ARG A 106 10.23 -1.58 12.43
N VAL A 107 10.96 -0.71 13.11
CA VAL A 107 12.34 -0.36 12.80
C VAL A 107 13.24 -0.77 13.96
N GLY A 108 14.28 -1.55 13.68
CA GLY A 108 15.35 -1.90 14.62
C GLY A 108 16.48 -0.86 14.66
N ASP A 109 17.61 -1.22 15.27
CA ASP A 109 18.78 -0.34 15.44
C ASP A 109 19.80 -0.39 14.29
N GLY A 110 19.59 -1.26 13.31
CA GLY A 110 20.56 -1.58 12.26
C GLY A 110 20.64 -0.56 11.13
N LEU A 111 19.81 0.48 11.16
CA LEU A 111 19.69 1.51 10.13
C LEU A 111 20.00 2.92 10.68
N ASN A 112 20.69 2.99 11.81
CA ASN A 112 20.94 4.23 12.52
C ASN A 112 21.99 5.09 11.81
N GLY A 113 21.70 6.39 11.67
CA GLY A 113 22.69 7.39 11.23
C GLY A 113 23.40 8.07 12.39
N HIS A 114 22.73 8.17 13.54
CA HIS A 114 23.28 8.59 14.83
C HIS A 114 22.75 7.64 15.92
N PRO A 115 23.32 7.63 17.14
CA PRO A 115 22.82 6.78 18.22
C PRO A 115 21.31 6.92 18.40
N ALA A 116 20.60 5.79 18.30
CA ALA A 116 19.14 5.69 18.40
C ALA A 116 18.34 6.54 17.38
N ILE A 117 18.94 7.03 16.29
CA ILE A 117 18.26 7.84 15.27
C ILE A 117 18.37 7.17 13.90
N LEU A 118 17.23 6.91 13.27
CA LEU A 118 17.15 6.35 11.93
C LEU A 118 17.86 7.25 10.92
N HIS A 119 18.69 6.66 10.06
CA HIS A 119 19.41 7.42 9.04
C HIS A 119 18.44 8.17 8.10
N GLY A 120 18.71 9.44 7.82
CA GLY A 120 17.81 10.28 7.01
C GLY A 120 17.52 9.70 5.61
N GLY A 121 18.53 9.07 4.99
CA GLY A 121 18.33 8.35 3.71
C GLY A 121 17.36 7.16 3.80
N ILE A 122 17.21 6.52 4.97
CA ILE A 122 16.24 5.44 5.18
C ILE A 122 14.85 6.02 5.40
N VAL A 123 14.75 7.15 6.10
CA VAL A 123 13.50 7.92 6.18
C VAL A 123 13.05 8.33 4.76
N ALA A 124 13.99 8.75 3.90
CA ALA A 124 13.69 9.05 2.50
C ALA A 124 13.17 7.85 1.72
N ALA A 125 13.78 6.68 1.90
CA ALA A 125 13.30 5.44 1.28
C ALA A 125 11.89 5.07 1.75
N LEU A 126 11.57 5.25 3.05
CA LEU A 126 10.22 5.01 3.58
C LEU A 126 9.17 5.96 2.99
N VAL A 127 9.54 7.23 2.75
CA VAL A 127 8.68 8.21 2.09
C VAL A 127 8.39 7.78 0.65
N ASP A 128 9.42 7.44 -0.13
CA ASP A 128 9.27 7.01 -1.53
C ASP A 128 8.44 5.72 -1.63
N GLU A 129 8.76 4.70 -0.82
CA GLU A 129 7.98 3.46 -0.77
C GLU A 129 6.53 3.67 -0.31
N GLY A 130 6.29 4.53 0.68
CA GLY A 130 4.93 4.82 1.13
C GLY A 130 4.06 5.38 0.00
N MET A 131 4.64 6.25 -0.84
CA MET A 131 3.97 6.75 -2.03
C MET A 131 3.79 5.65 -3.10
N GLY A 132 4.82 4.83 -3.35
CA GLY A 132 4.74 3.69 -4.28
C GLY A 132 3.72 2.62 -3.86
N VAL A 133 3.55 2.38 -2.56
CA VAL A 133 2.50 1.53 -1.99
C VAL A 133 1.12 2.07 -2.35
N LEU A 134 0.89 3.39 -2.26
CA LEU A 134 -0.39 3.99 -2.64
C LEU A 134 -0.70 3.75 -4.12
N GLN A 135 0.31 3.91 -4.98
CA GLN A 135 0.18 3.64 -6.41
C GLN A 135 -0.14 2.16 -6.67
N THR A 136 0.55 1.26 -5.97
CA THR A 136 0.32 -0.19 -6.08
C THR A 136 -1.10 -0.57 -5.67
N VAL A 137 -1.58 -0.07 -4.53
CA VAL A 137 -2.95 -0.31 -4.05
C VAL A 137 -3.98 0.16 -5.08
N ASN A 138 -3.79 1.35 -5.64
CA ASN A 138 -4.70 1.89 -6.65
C ASN A 138 -4.66 1.10 -7.96
N HIS A 139 -3.47 0.66 -8.38
CA HIS A 139 -3.29 -0.12 -9.59
C HIS A 139 -3.95 -1.51 -9.49
N GLU A 140 -3.72 -2.21 -8.38
CA GLU A 140 -4.40 -3.47 -8.06
C GLU A 140 -5.92 -3.31 -8.05
N ARG A 141 -6.41 -2.21 -7.46
CA ARG A 141 -7.85 -1.92 -7.40
C ARG A 141 -8.44 -1.66 -8.79
N ALA A 142 -7.78 -0.84 -9.61
CA ALA A 142 -8.22 -0.57 -10.98
C ALA A 142 -8.29 -1.87 -11.81
N HIS A 143 -7.29 -2.74 -11.67
CA HIS A 143 -7.28 -4.05 -12.30
C HIS A 143 -8.43 -4.96 -11.81
N ALA A 144 -8.69 -5.00 -10.50
CA ALA A 144 -9.81 -5.78 -9.97
C ALA A 144 -11.18 -5.28 -10.49
N VAL A 145 -11.35 -3.96 -10.61
CA VAL A 145 -12.56 -3.35 -11.17
C VAL A 145 -12.69 -3.66 -12.66
N SER A 146 -11.60 -3.61 -13.44
CA SER A 146 -11.64 -3.92 -14.87
C SER A 146 -12.03 -5.38 -15.12
N VAL A 147 -11.43 -6.33 -14.38
CA VAL A 147 -11.78 -7.75 -14.46
C VAL A 147 -13.26 -7.96 -14.14
N GLN A 148 -13.78 -7.34 -13.08
CA GLN A 148 -15.21 -7.44 -12.73
C GLN A 148 -16.13 -6.84 -13.80
N ARG A 149 -15.73 -5.72 -14.43
CA ARG A 149 -16.47 -5.13 -15.56
C ARG A 149 -16.48 -6.08 -16.76
N GLU A 150 -15.35 -6.70 -17.09
CA GLU A 150 -15.25 -7.69 -18.17
C GLU A 150 -16.09 -8.94 -17.90
N GLU A 151 -16.04 -9.49 -16.67
CA GLU A 151 -16.84 -10.64 -16.28
C GLU A 151 -18.33 -10.35 -16.36
N ARG A 152 -18.78 -9.17 -15.92
CA ARG A 152 -20.19 -8.74 -16.07
C ARG A 152 -20.58 -8.58 -17.53
N ALA A 153 -19.71 -8.02 -18.36
CA ALA A 153 -19.96 -7.87 -19.80
C ALA A 153 -20.04 -9.23 -20.51
N ARG A 154 -19.24 -10.22 -20.08
CA ARG A 154 -19.26 -11.61 -20.59
C ARG A 154 -20.45 -12.40 -20.06
N GLY A 155 -20.82 -12.23 -18.79
CA GLY A 155 -21.95 -12.89 -18.12
C GLY A 155 -23.33 -12.43 -18.60
N GLY A 156 -23.41 -11.40 -19.44
CA GLY A 156 -24.61 -11.02 -20.19
C GLY A 156 -24.91 -11.90 -21.42
N ARG A 157 -24.03 -12.84 -21.78
CA ARG A 157 -24.28 -13.89 -22.78
C ARG A 157 -24.40 -15.22 -22.04
N GLY A 158 -25.63 -15.72 -21.92
CA GLY A 158 -25.98 -16.75 -20.94
C GLY A 158 -25.40 -18.16 -21.14
N GLU A 159 -25.78 -18.99 -20.16
CA GLU A 159 -25.61 -20.44 -19.97
C GLU A 159 -24.38 -20.94 -19.21
N GLY A 160 -24.67 -21.81 -18.24
CA GLY A 160 -23.78 -22.23 -17.18
C GLY A 160 -22.80 -23.34 -17.54
N GLY A 161 -21.83 -23.53 -16.65
CA GLY A 161 -20.86 -24.62 -16.71
C GLY A 161 -19.64 -24.25 -15.87
N GLY A 162 -19.47 -24.94 -14.74
CA GLY A 162 -18.47 -24.65 -13.73
C GLY A 162 -17.02 -24.87 -14.15
N GLY A 163 -16.13 -24.37 -13.29
CA GLY A 163 -14.69 -24.61 -13.35
C GLY A 163 -13.94 -23.49 -12.63
N VAL A 164 -13.99 -23.51 -11.29
CA VAL A 164 -13.17 -22.60 -10.48
C VAL A 164 -11.72 -23.09 -10.61
N SER A 165 -10.92 -22.39 -11.41
CA SER A 165 -9.48 -22.62 -11.47
C SER A 165 -8.84 -22.03 -10.22
N GLU A 166 -8.40 -22.90 -9.31
CA GLU A 166 -7.55 -22.54 -8.18
C GLU A 166 -6.21 -21.97 -8.71
N GLY A 167 -6.00 -20.66 -8.50
CA GLY A 167 -4.76 -19.96 -8.82
C GLY A 167 -4.07 -19.47 -7.55
N GLY A 168 -3.67 -20.38 -6.68
CA GLY A 168 -2.79 -20.07 -5.55
C GLY A 168 -1.36 -19.88 -6.05
N GLY A 169 -0.84 -18.65 -5.96
CA GLY A 169 0.60 -18.38 -6.00
C GLY A 169 1.09 -17.25 -6.91
N ASP A 170 0.28 -16.74 -7.85
CA ASP A 170 0.83 -15.92 -8.96
C ASP A 170 0.06 -14.61 -9.25
N ALA A 171 -0.89 -14.22 -8.40
CA ALA A 171 -1.74 -13.04 -8.64
C ALA A 171 -0.97 -11.70 -8.72
N LEU A 172 0.27 -11.66 -8.21
CA LEU A 172 1.12 -10.47 -8.23
C LEU A 172 1.91 -10.33 -9.54
N SER A 173 2.24 -11.43 -10.23
CA SER A 173 2.95 -11.40 -11.52
C SER A 173 2.04 -11.07 -12.70
N SER A 174 0.72 -11.21 -12.53
CA SER A 174 -0.30 -10.87 -13.51
C SER A 174 -0.74 -9.39 -13.48
N LEU A 175 -0.25 -8.60 -12.52
CA LEU A 175 -0.54 -7.17 -12.50
C LEU A 175 0.26 -6.48 -13.62
N PRO A 176 -0.36 -5.55 -14.37
CA PRO A 176 0.40 -4.70 -15.27
C PRO A 176 1.58 -4.02 -14.54
N PRO A 177 2.71 -3.75 -15.23
CA PRO A 177 3.85 -3.07 -14.60
C PRO A 177 3.40 -1.77 -13.94
N LEU A 178 3.92 -1.46 -12.75
CA LEU A 178 3.68 -0.18 -12.10
C LEU A 178 3.93 0.95 -13.10
N GLY A 179 2.87 1.71 -13.37
CA GLY A 179 2.79 2.56 -14.55
C GLY A 179 3.67 3.80 -14.48
N SER A 180 4.20 4.17 -13.31
CA SER A 180 4.89 5.43 -13.07
C SER A 180 6.17 5.30 -12.25
N PHE A 181 7.12 6.19 -12.50
CA PHE A 181 8.43 6.22 -11.83
C PHE A 181 8.62 7.54 -11.07
N THR A 182 9.33 7.50 -9.94
CA THR A 182 9.72 8.70 -9.20
C THR A 182 10.56 9.61 -10.10
N ALA A 183 10.11 10.84 -10.31
CA ALA A 183 10.80 11.87 -11.08
C ALA A 183 11.35 12.98 -10.19
N GLU A 184 10.67 13.31 -9.09
CA GLU A 184 11.16 14.23 -8.06
C GLU A 184 10.72 13.72 -6.69
N LEU A 185 11.61 13.85 -5.70
CA LEU A 185 11.32 13.58 -4.31
C LEU A 185 11.93 14.69 -3.45
N LYS A 186 11.08 15.44 -2.75
CA LYS A 186 11.48 16.55 -1.88
C LYS A 186 11.04 16.26 -0.46
N ILE A 187 12.00 16.26 0.47
CA ILE A 187 11.75 15.88 1.86
C ILE A 187 12.14 17.01 2.80
N ARG A 188 11.24 17.34 3.73
CA ARG A 188 11.49 18.22 4.87
C ARG A 188 11.54 17.39 6.14
N TYR A 189 12.72 17.26 6.72
CA TYR A 189 12.91 16.67 8.05
C TYR A 189 12.55 17.71 9.12
N ARG A 190 11.63 17.34 10.01
CA ARG A 190 11.11 18.18 11.08
C ARG A 190 11.66 17.77 12.44
N ARG A 191 11.70 16.46 12.70
CA ARG A 191 12.26 15.87 13.92
C ARG A 191 12.97 14.56 13.61
N PRO A 192 13.94 14.13 14.44
CA PRO A 192 14.55 12.81 14.33
C PRO A 192 13.49 11.68 14.39
N VAL A 193 13.81 10.54 13.76
CA VAL A 193 13.03 9.31 13.92
C VAL A 193 13.80 8.41 14.87
N SER A 194 13.21 8.09 16.02
CA SER A 194 13.85 7.30 17.06
C SER A 194 13.81 5.81 16.74
N THR A 195 14.84 5.08 17.18
CA THR A 195 15.01 3.64 16.97
C THR A 195 15.49 2.95 18.25
N PRO A 196 15.10 1.69 18.49
CA PRO A 196 14.08 0.94 17.76
C PRO A 196 12.67 1.50 18.01
N GLY A 197 11.72 1.28 17.09
CA GLY A 197 10.36 1.79 17.26
C GLY A 197 9.43 1.54 16.08
N GLU A 198 8.18 2.00 16.21
CA GLU A 198 7.18 1.97 15.14
C GLU A 198 7.20 3.29 14.37
N VAL A 199 7.25 3.20 13.04
CA VAL A 199 7.23 4.35 12.13
C VAL A 199 6.05 4.19 11.18
N LEU A 200 5.15 5.19 11.17
CA LEU A 200 4.02 5.23 10.25
C LEU A 200 4.30 6.22 9.11
N CYS A 201 4.32 5.73 7.88
CA CYS A 201 4.29 6.57 6.70
C CYS A 201 2.84 6.64 6.19
N THR A 202 2.24 7.83 6.23
CA THR A 202 0.93 8.07 5.61
C THR A 202 1.14 8.74 4.26
N ALA A 203 0.79 8.09 3.16
CA ALA A 203 0.82 8.66 1.83
C ALA A 203 -0.58 9.05 1.36
N ARG A 204 -0.70 10.23 0.74
CA ARG A 204 -1.94 10.82 0.25
C ARG A 204 -1.80 11.24 -1.20
N TYR A 205 -2.77 10.87 -2.00
CA TYR A 205 -2.91 11.36 -3.36
C TYR A 205 -3.21 12.86 -3.32
N VAL A 206 -2.54 13.64 -4.19
CA VAL A 206 -2.76 15.09 -4.29
C VAL A 206 -3.49 15.43 -5.57
N ARG A 207 -2.92 15.05 -6.71
CA ARG A 207 -3.49 15.33 -8.04
C ARG A 207 -2.77 14.55 -9.14
N ARG A 208 -3.39 14.49 -10.32
CA ARG A 208 -2.81 13.96 -11.56
C ARG A 208 -3.07 14.94 -12.70
N GLU A 209 -2.07 15.13 -13.56
CA GLU A 209 -2.16 15.94 -14.77
C GLU A 209 -1.47 15.19 -15.92
N GLY A 210 -2.29 14.58 -16.78
CA GLY A 210 -1.80 13.69 -17.82
C GLY A 210 -0.95 12.55 -17.24
N ARG A 211 0.33 12.51 -17.61
CA ARG A 211 1.28 11.46 -17.16
C ARG A 211 1.95 11.76 -15.81
N LYS A 212 1.62 12.89 -15.18
CA LYS A 212 2.24 13.32 -13.92
C LYS A 212 1.29 13.08 -12.77
N GLU A 213 1.78 12.48 -11.71
CA GLU A 213 1.03 12.22 -10.48
C GLU A 213 1.80 12.79 -9.29
N TRP A 214 1.10 13.54 -8.44
CA TRP A 214 1.67 14.12 -7.22
C TRP A 214 1.09 13.41 -6.02
N ILE A 215 1.99 12.98 -5.14
CA ILE A 215 1.66 12.27 -3.90
C ILE A 215 2.45 12.94 -2.77
N GLU A 216 1.81 13.14 -1.63
CA GLU A 216 2.47 13.59 -0.41
C GLU A 216 2.57 12.43 0.57
N ALA A 217 3.63 12.39 1.37
CA ALA A 217 3.75 11.44 2.46
C ALA A 217 4.25 12.09 3.74
N VAL A 218 3.79 11.59 4.88
CA VAL A 218 4.17 12.11 6.20
C VAL A 218 4.63 10.95 7.07
N ILE A 219 5.83 11.09 7.62
CA ILE A 219 6.42 10.16 8.58
C ILE A 219 6.04 10.60 9.99
N ARG A 220 5.40 9.70 10.74
CA ARG A 220 4.98 9.90 12.13
C ARG A 220 5.48 8.78 13.05
N GLN A 221 5.73 9.13 14.30
CA GLN A 221 6.05 8.22 15.39
C GLN A 221 5.25 8.61 16.65
N GLY A 222 5.12 7.71 17.63
CA GLY A 222 4.67 8.11 18.97
C GLY A 222 5.71 8.98 19.67
N GLU A 223 5.29 9.73 20.68
CA GLU A 223 6.23 10.47 21.52
C GLU A 223 7.33 9.58 22.10
N VAL A 224 8.54 10.15 22.14
CA VAL A 224 9.69 9.64 22.87
C VAL A 224 10.02 10.68 23.95
N GLU A 225 10.56 10.23 25.10
CA GLU A 225 10.83 11.12 26.25
C GLU A 225 11.48 12.45 25.84
N GLY A 226 10.78 13.57 26.07
CA GLY A 226 11.25 14.92 25.77
C GLY A 226 10.53 15.65 24.62
N ASP A 227 9.64 14.98 23.88
CA ASP A 227 8.73 15.63 22.94
C ASP A 227 7.42 16.00 23.64
N GLU A 228 7.04 17.29 23.62
CA GLU A 228 5.73 17.77 24.09
C GLU A 228 4.85 18.10 22.86
N GLU A 229 4.08 17.13 22.35
CA GLU A 229 3.01 17.39 21.38
C GLU A 229 1.64 17.08 21.99
N GLU A 230 0.63 17.90 21.64
CA GLU A 230 -0.68 17.89 22.30
C GLU A 230 -1.43 16.55 22.17
N ASP A 231 -1.11 15.75 21.14
CA ASP A 231 -1.77 14.49 20.80
C ASP A 231 -0.90 13.22 20.97
N GLY A 232 0.34 13.32 21.47
CA GLY A 232 1.24 12.16 21.60
C GLY A 232 1.77 11.60 20.26
N VAL A 233 1.65 12.38 19.18
CA VAL A 233 2.03 12.02 17.81
C VAL A 233 3.08 12.99 17.29
N VAL A 234 4.25 12.48 16.95
CA VAL A 234 5.35 13.31 16.43
C VAL A 234 5.40 13.24 14.91
N THR A 235 5.35 14.40 14.25
CA THR A 235 5.63 14.49 12.80
C THR A 235 7.13 14.65 12.56
N CYS A 236 7.77 13.61 12.02
CA CYS A 236 9.22 13.55 11.84
C CYS A 236 9.66 14.07 10.47
N ALA A 237 8.94 13.75 9.39
CA ALA A 237 9.27 14.20 8.04
C ALA A 237 8.04 14.35 7.15
N ILE A 238 8.13 15.25 6.17
CA ILE A 238 7.10 15.46 5.14
C ILE A 238 7.77 15.36 3.77
N GLY A 239 7.24 14.51 2.91
CA GLY A 239 7.69 14.30 1.53
C GLY A 239 6.66 14.77 0.51
N GLU A 240 7.13 15.42 -0.54
CA GLU A 240 6.39 15.75 -1.77
C GLU A 240 7.04 14.94 -2.91
N GLY A 241 6.26 14.11 -3.59
CA GLY A 241 6.72 13.26 -4.70
C GLY A 241 6.00 13.58 -6.00
N LEU A 242 6.76 13.61 -7.10
CA LEU A 242 6.26 13.62 -8.47
C LEU A 242 6.61 12.30 -9.14
N PHE A 243 5.60 11.61 -9.65
CA PHE A 243 5.71 10.36 -10.38
C PHE A 243 5.30 10.59 -11.84
N ILE A 244 5.99 9.94 -12.78
CA ILE A 244 5.74 10.09 -14.21
C ILE A 244 5.52 8.73 -14.87
N GLU A 245 4.38 8.60 -15.55
CA GLU A 245 4.12 7.44 -16.41
C GLU A 245 4.97 7.52 -17.69
N PRO A 246 5.77 6.49 -18.04
CA PRO A 246 6.54 6.50 -19.28
C PRO A 246 5.63 6.58 -20.50
N LYS A 247 6.12 7.19 -21.58
CA LYS A 247 5.44 7.09 -22.87
C LYS A 247 5.47 5.63 -23.33
N LYS A 248 4.34 5.12 -23.81
CA LYS A 248 4.31 3.84 -24.53
C LYS A 248 5.29 3.95 -25.70
N LYS A 249 6.27 3.06 -25.78
CA LYS A 249 7.10 2.96 -26.99
C LYS A 249 6.22 2.36 -28.07
N ASP A 250 6.03 3.08 -29.17
CA ASP A 250 5.52 2.48 -30.40
C ASP A 250 6.53 1.40 -30.81
N VAL A 251 6.20 0.14 -30.53
CA VAL A 251 6.92 -0.98 -31.13
C VAL A 251 6.54 -0.94 -32.60
N LYS A 252 7.39 -0.31 -33.42
CA LYS A 252 7.32 -0.48 -34.87
C LYS A 252 7.58 -1.95 -35.15
N LEU A 253 6.51 -2.69 -35.41
CA LEU A 253 6.53 -4.01 -36.04
C LEU A 253 7.16 -3.90 -37.43
#